data_AF-A0A2G9LPG7-F1
#
_entry.id   AF-A0A2G9LPG7-F1
#
_cell.length_a   1.000
_cell.length_b   1.000
_cell.length_c   1.000
_cell.angle_alpha   90.00
_cell.angle_beta   90.00
_cell.angle_gamma   90.00
#
_symmetry.space_group_name_H-M   'P 1'
#
loop_
_entity.id
_entity.type
_entity.pdbx_description
1 polymer ?
#
loop_
_entity_poly.entity_id
_entity_poly.type
_entity_poly.pdbx_seq_one_letter_code
_entity_poly.pdbx_strand_id
1 'polypeptide(L)'
;MLLIALSTVTLLVVPAVSAGPNCAVYFTGCKDCVQADKIIQDLTDTVVIVYDVNAATQNENVRTDFRFKYTIGYGMPVLVLGPGDFIAGNKGIEDLAASKVAALQDNPCPLVDERPVFGSLRITMLPGVPQVWAHDRVLLYDGGEGDDGQLRAVLTGSLPAALLGVSTARVDPRPVVMSNITRDFANAVKIDGWKLEWDGDALPGSPALQDSGDTTDAAGSADPTATDNAGTIPPGKGSAGLIAGIIVLVLVVVAGFMVLQMKKGKE
;
A
#
# COMPACT_ATOMS: atom_id res chain seq x y z
N MET A 1 -59.53 29.60 9.55
CA MET A 1 -58.75 28.35 9.59
C MET A 1 -57.45 28.61 8.85
N LEU A 2 -56.34 28.85 9.56
CA LEU A 2 -55.04 29.16 8.98
C LEU A 2 -54.12 27.95 9.25
N LEU A 3 -53.80 27.19 8.20
CA LEU A 3 -52.88 26.05 8.27
C LEU A 3 -51.44 26.56 8.15
N ILE A 4 -50.70 26.50 9.25
CA ILE A 4 -49.26 26.79 9.27
C ILE A 4 -48.54 25.49 8.87
N ALA A 5 -47.98 25.47 7.66
CA ALA A 5 -47.14 24.38 7.20
C ALA A 5 -45.77 24.45 7.90
N LEU A 6 -45.54 23.58 8.88
CA LEU A 6 -44.24 23.39 9.53
C LEU A 6 -43.30 22.70 8.52
N SER A 7 -42.48 23.48 7.81
CA SER A 7 -41.42 22.95 6.96
C SER A 7 -40.25 22.50 7.85
N THR A 8 -40.15 21.20 8.11
CA THR A 8 -39.01 20.62 8.81
C THR A 8 -37.77 20.67 7.92
N VAL A 9 -36.82 21.55 8.24
CA VAL A 9 -35.50 21.58 7.62
C VAL A 9 -34.70 20.40 8.16
N THR A 10 -34.60 19.33 7.39
CA THR A 10 -33.74 18.18 7.71
C THR A 10 -32.29 18.59 7.45
N LEU A 11 -31.56 18.90 8.52
CA LEU A 11 -30.14 19.20 8.46
C LEU A 11 -29.38 17.90 8.15
N LEU A 12 -28.89 17.77 6.92
CA LEU A 12 -27.97 16.70 6.53
C LEU A 12 -26.61 16.94 7.19
N VAL A 13 -26.32 16.19 8.25
CA VAL A 13 -24.98 16.11 8.82
C VAL A 13 -24.15 15.20 7.92
N VAL A 14 -23.34 15.79 7.06
CA VAL A 14 -22.33 15.03 6.31
C VAL A 14 -21.17 14.76 7.26
N PRO A 15 -20.80 13.49 7.52
CA PRO A 15 -19.63 13.19 8.34
C PRO A 15 -18.39 13.78 7.67
N ALA A 16 -17.65 14.60 8.42
CA ALA A 16 -16.37 15.13 7.95
C ALA A 16 -15.39 13.95 7.81
N VAL A 17 -15.00 13.64 6.57
CA VAL A 17 -13.88 12.74 6.32
C VAL A 17 -12.63 13.50 6.78
N SER A 18 -12.04 13.06 7.89
CA SER A 18 -10.74 13.58 8.33
C SER A 18 -9.73 13.36 7.21
N ALA A 19 -8.95 14.39 6.89
CA ALA A 19 -7.95 14.33 5.82
C ALA A 19 -6.90 13.22 6.06
N GLY A 20 -6.69 12.82 7.32
CA GLY A 20 -5.68 11.84 7.71
C GLY A 20 -4.25 12.40 7.61
N PRO A 21 -3.22 11.57 7.78
CA PRO A 21 -1.83 11.99 7.58
C PRO A 21 -1.55 12.35 6.12
N ASN A 22 -0.47 13.09 5.92
CA ASN A 22 0.10 13.34 4.60
C ASN A 22 0.50 12.02 3.93
N CYS A 23 0.46 12.01 2.60
CA CYS A 23 0.89 10.86 1.80
C CYS A 23 2.09 11.21 0.92
N ALA A 24 2.93 10.21 0.65
CA ALA A 24 3.96 10.24 -0.37
C ALA A 24 4.04 8.89 -1.11
N VAL A 25 4.63 8.89 -2.31
CA VAL A 25 4.91 7.67 -3.07
C VAL A 25 6.41 7.57 -3.29
N TYR A 26 7.00 6.41 -2.97
CA TYR A 26 8.43 6.19 -3.06
C TYR A 26 8.74 5.04 -4.01
N PHE A 27 9.61 5.30 -4.98
CA PHE A 27 10.13 4.29 -5.90
C PHE A 27 11.58 3.97 -5.54
N THR A 28 11.87 2.70 -5.31
CA THR A 28 13.22 2.18 -5.03
C THR A 28 13.53 0.90 -5.81
N GLY A 29 14.68 0.28 -5.57
CA GLY A 29 15.17 -0.90 -6.30
C GLY A 29 16.53 -0.68 -6.97
N CYS A 30 17.36 0.24 -6.48
CA CYS A 30 18.74 0.36 -6.95
C CYS A 30 19.71 -0.25 -5.93
N LYS A 31 20.87 -0.74 -6.40
CA LYS A 31 21.85 -1.40 -5.51
C LYS A 31 22.34 -0.49 -4.39
N ASP A 32 22.46 0.79 -4.69
CA ASP A 32 23.01 1.81 -3.79
C ASP A 32 21.90 2.62 -3.08
N CYS A 33 20.63 2.22 -3.16
CA CYS A 33 19.48 2.96 -2.58
C CYS A 33 19.38 2.87 -1.05
N VAL A 34 20.23 2.05 -0.43
CA VAL A 34 20.22 1.66 0.99
C VAL A 34 20.03 2.85 1.94
N GLN A 35 20.73 3.96 1.72
CA GLN A 35 20.68 5.10 2.63
C GLN A 35 19.36 5.87 2.51
N ALA A 36 18.84 6.03 1.29
CA ALA A 36 17.52 6.61 1.06
C ALA A 36 16.41 5.74 1.63
N ASP A 37 16.49 4.42 1.43
CA ASP A 37 15.50 3.47 1.93
C ASP A 37 15.36 3.52 3.46
N LYS A 38 16.48 3.65 4.19
CA LYS A 38 16.45 3.86 5.65
C LYS A 38 15.69 5.12 6.05
N ILE A 39 15.98 6.23 5.37
CA ILE A 39 15.33 7.52 5.66
C ILE A 39 13.83 7.44 5.41
N ILE A 40 13.41 6.75 4.36
CA ILE A 40 11.99 6.55 4.07
C ILE A 40 11.30 5.74 5.17
N GLN A 41 11.95 4.73 5.73
CA GLN A 41 11.41 3.95 6.85
C GLN A 41 11.30 4.74 8.16
N ASP A 42 12.03 5.84 8.28
CA ASP A 42 12.04 6.71 9.47
C ASP A 42 11.04 7.90 9.34
N LEU A 43 10.32 8.03 8.22
CA LEU A 43 9.31 9.07 8.04
C LEU A 43 8.02 8.73 8.80
N THR A 44 7.95 9.09 10.08
CA THR A 44 6.84 8.67 10.95
C THR A 44 5.54 9.44 10.73
N ASP A 45 5.57 10.70 10.31
CA ASP A 45 4.38 11.56 10.24
C ASP A 45 3.68 11.52 8.87
N THR A 46 4.01 10.53 8.04
CA THR A 46 3.54 10.43 6.66
C THR A 46 3.36 8.99 6.27
N VAL A 47 2.28 8.74 5.53
CA VAL A 47 2.06 7.44 4.89
C VAL A 47 2.88 7.40 3.61
N VAL A 48 3.79 6.44 3.50
CA VAL A 48 4.60 6.25 2.30
C VAL A 48 4.18 4.95 1.59
N ILE A 49 3.70 5.11 0.36
CA ILE A 49 3.41 3.98 -0.53
C ILE A 49 4.70 3.66 -1.29
N VAL A 50 5.31 2.52 -0.96
CA VAL A 50 6.61 2.11 -1.49
C VAL A 50 6.44 1.09 -2.61
N TYR A 51 7.10 1.36 -3.72
CA TYR A 51 7.21 0.49 -4.88
C TYR A 51 8.69 0.14 -5.10
N ASP A 52 9.09 -1.05 -4.66
CA ASP A 52 10.36 -1.65 -5.05
C ASP A 52 10.19 -2.29 -6.43
N VAL A 53 10.87 -1.75 -7.44
CA VAL A 53 10.75 -2.23 -8.83
C VAL A 53 11.43 -3.58 -9.08
N ASN A 54 12.32 -4.01 -8.17
CA ASN A 54 12.93 -5.35 -8.25
C ASN A 54 12.06 -6.43 -7.60
N ALA A 55 11.22 -6.05 -6.63
CA ALA A 55 10.34 -6.99 -5.94
C ALA A 55 9.23 -7.53 -6.85
N ALA A 56 8.75 -6.71 -7.79
CA ALA A 56 7.68 -7.10 -8.71
C ALA A 56 7.74 -6.29 -10.01
N THR A 57 7.70 -6.95 -11.17
CA THR A 57 7.69 -6.28 -12.49
C THR A 57 6.51 -5.32 -12.64
N GLN A 58 5.38 -5.59 -11.97
CA GLN A 58 4.21 -4.71 -11.96
C GLN A 58 4.54 -3.31 -11.39
N ASN A 59 5.47 -3.22 -10.43
CA ASN A 59 5.87 -1.94 -9.83
C ASN A 59 6.63 -1.05 -10.83
N GLU A 60 7.35 -1.63 -11.79
CA GLU A 60 8.01 -0.87 -12.86
C GLU A 60 6.99 -0.26 -13.85
N ASN A 61 5.86 -0.93 -14.09
CA ASN A 61 4.76 -0.36 -14.86
C ASN A 61 4.16 0.84 -14.14
N VAL A 62 3.90 0.72 -12.83
CA VAL A 62 3.42 1.84 -12.01
C VAL A 62 4.40 3.01 -12.07
N ARG A 63 5.71 2.75 -11.94
CA ARG A 63 6.74 3.79 -12.06
C ARG A 63 6.70 4.49 -13.42
N THR A 64 6.48 3.74 -14.49
CA THR A 64 6.37 4.30 -15.84
C THR A 64 5.18 5.26 -15.96
N ASP A 65 4.04 4.93 -15.38
CA ASP A 65 2.87 5.81 -15.36
C ASP A 65 3.14 7.08 -14.55
N PHE A 66 3.80 6.95 -13.40
CA PHE A 66 4.26 8.08 -12.59
C PHE A 66 5.24 8.98 -13.34
N ARG A 67 6.16 8.41 -14.13
CA ARG A 67 7.06 9.18 -15.00
C ARG A 67 6.29 10.13 -15.91
N PHE A 68 5.26 9.64 -16.58
CA PHE A 68 4.48 10.47 -17.49
C PHE A 68 3.60 11.48 -16.75
N LYS A 69 3.03 11.09 -15.60
CA LYS A 69 2.14 11.97 -14.82
C LYS A 69 2.89 13.09 -14.10
N TYR A 70 4.00 12.76 -13.45
CA TYR A 70 4.73 13.66 -12.55
C TYR A 70 6.03 14.18 -13.16
N THR A 71 6.37 13.78 -14.39
CA THR A 71 7.62 14.16 -15.09
C THR A 71 8.87 13.82 -14.27
N ILE A 72 8.81 12.73 -13.49
CA ILE A 72 9.98 12.23 -12.76
C ILE A 72 11.01 11.64 -13.73
N GLY A 73 12.28 11.63 -13.36
CA GLY A 73 13.35 11.07 -14.20
C GLY A 73 13.33 9.53 -14.25
N TYR A 74 14.28 8.95 -14.99
CA TYR A 74 14.55 7.50 -14.96
C TYR A 74 15.37 7.06 -13.74
N GLY A 75 16.08 8.00 -13.11
CA GLY A 75 16.93 7.76 -11.96
C GLY A 75 16.13 7.30 -10.76
N MET A 76 16.77 6.52 -9.90
CA MET A 76 16.23 5.98 -8.66
C MET A 76 17.25 6.22 -7.54
N PRO A 77 16.82 6.36 -6.28
CA PRO A 77 15.43 6.34 -5.84
C PRO A 77 14.69 7.67 -6.09
N VAL A 78 13.36 7.67 -6.00
CA VAL A 78 12.53 8.88 -6.15
C VAL A 78 11.39 8.90 -5.12
N LEU A 79 11.28 10.01 -4.37
CA LEU A 79 10.15 10.32 -3.50
C LEU A 79 9.26 11.36 -4.17
N VAL A 80 8.01 10.99 -4.46
CA VAL A 80 6.99 11.86 -5.06
C VAL A 80 6.07 12.37 -3.97
N LEU A 81 6.00 13.70 -3.84
CA LEU A 81 5.14 14.39 -2.86
C LEU A 81 3.89 14.96 -3.54
N GLY A 82 3.99 15.32 -4.83
CA GLY A 82 2.87 15.85 -5.60
C GLY A 82 3.25 16.28 -7.02
N PRO A 83 2.32 16.91 -7.76
CA PRO A 83 2.58 17.43 -9.10
C PRO A 83 3.73 18.44 -9.09
N GLY A 84 4.83 18.10 -9.79
CA GLY A 84 6.03 18.95 -9.85
C GLY A 84 6.86 18.98 -8.56
N ASP A 85 6.47 18.23 -7.52
CA ASP A 85 7.23 18.12 -6.27
C ASP A 85 7.68 16.68 -6.03
N PHE A 86 8.95 16.43 -6.31
CA PHE A 86 9.61 15.17 -6.07
C PHE A 86 11.07 15.40 -5.66
N ILE A 87 11.67 14.36 -5.09
CA ILE A 87 13.06 14.32 -4.67
C ILE A 87 13.68 13.08 -5.34
N ALA A 88 14.77 13.27 -6.09
CA ALA A 88 15.41 12.18 -6.82
C ALA A 88 16.85 11.98 -6.34
N GLY A 89 17.29 10.71 -6.35
CA GLY A 89 18.63 10.30 -5.95
C GLY A 89 18.83 10.24 -4.44
N ASN A 90 19.78 9.41 -4.01
CA ASN A 90 20.09 9.21 -2.59
C ASN A 90 20.35 10.52 -1.85
N LYS A 91 21.30 11.32 -2.36
CA LYS A 91 21.67 12.59 -1.75
C LYS A 91 20.48 13.54 -1.63
N GLY A 92 19.60 13.59 -2.64
CA GLY A 92 18.41 14.43 -2.59
C GLY A 92 17.49 14.01 -1.45
N ILE A 93 17.22 12.71 -1.32
CA ILE A 93 16.37 12.15 -0.26
C ILE A 93 17.01 12.36 1.12
N GLU A 94 18.31 12.12 1.23
CA GLU A 94 19.08 12.36 2.46
C GLU A 94 19.00 13.81 2.94
N ASP A 95 19.18 14.77 2.03
CA ASP A 95 19.24 16.18 2.39
C ASP A 95 17.84 16.78 2.61
N LEU A 96 16.79 16.26 1.95
CA LEU A 96 15.51 16.98 1.79
C LEU A 96 14.25 16.23 2.25
N ALA A 97 14.25 14.90 2.38
CA ALA A 97 13.01 14.15 2.58
C ALA A 97 12.30 14.55 3.88
N ALA A 98 12.99 14.49 5.01
CA ALA A 98 12.41 14.81 6.31
C ALA A 98 11.87 16.25 6.38
N SER A 99 12.62 17.23 5.87
CA SER A 99 12.22 18.64 5.92
C SER A 99 11.06 18.95 4.98
N LYS A 100 11.05 18.39 3.76
CA LYS A 100 9.93 18.56 2.83
C LYS A 100 8.66 17.90 3.34
N VAL A 101 8.77 16.68 3.87
CA VAL A 101 7.64 15.94 4.43
C VAL A 101 7.03 16.67 5.63
N ALA A 102 7.86 17.19 6.54
CA ALA A 102 7.40 17.97 7.68
C ALA A 102 6.72 19.30 7.27
N ALA A 103 7.03 19.84 6.09
CA ALA A 103 6.42 21.06 5.55
C ALA A 103 5.08 20.80 4.84
N LEU A 104 4.68 19.55 4.63
CA LEU A 104 3.41 19.21 3.98
C LEU A 104 2.22 19.55 4.88
N GLN A 105 1.22 20.21 4.30
CA GLN A 105 -0.07 20.49 4.95
C GLN A 105 -1.17 19.92 4.07
N ASP A 106 -2.00 19.05 4.64
CA ASP A 106 -3.14 18.41 3.97
C ASP A 106 -2.77 17.77 2.61
N ASN A 107 -1.63 17.09 2.52
CA ASN A 107 -1.11 16.56 1.25
C ASN A 107 -1.80 15.25 0.85
N PRO A 108 -2.65 15.25 -0.20
CA PRO A 108 -3.31 14.04 -0.66
C PRO A 108 -2.32 13.10 -1.36
N CYS A 109 -2.63 11.80 -1.38
CA CYS A 109 -1.74 10.77 -1.91
C CYS A 109 -1.52 10.96 -3.41
N PRO A 110 -0.26 11.12 -3.89
CA PRO A 110 0.00 11.51 -5.27
C PRO A 110 -0.08 10.30 -6.22
N LEU A 111 -1.26 9.71 -6.40
CA LEU A 111 -1.46 8.59 -7.33
C LEU A 111 -1.58 9.10 -8.79
N VAL A 112 -1.53 8.18 -9.76
CA VAL A 112 -1.59 8.52 -11.20
C VAL A 112 -2.96 9.07 -11.59
N ASP A 113 -4.02 8.35 -11.23
CA ASP A 113 -5.38 8.62 -11.67
C ASP A 113 -6.09 9.64 -10.77
N GLU A 114 -5.85 9.57 -9.47
CA GLU A 114 -6.50 10.39 -8.46
C GLU A 114 -5.54 10.88 -7.37
N ARG A 115 -5.96 11.86 -6.58
CA ARG A 115 -5.21 12.36 -5.42
C ARG A 115 -6.08 12.34 -4.16
N PRO A 116 -6.44 11.16 -3.64
CA PRO A 116 -7.32 11.06 -2.48
C PRO A 116 -6.59 11.54 -1.24
N VAL A 117 -7.30 12.21 -0.33
CA VAL A 117 -6.80 12.37 1.05
C VAL A 117 -6.72 10.99 1.69
N PHE A 118 -5.80 10.78 2.63
CA PHE A 118 -5.54 9.44 3.16
C PHE A 118 -6.81 8.77 3.69
N GLY A 119 -7.68 9.51 4.40
CA GLY A 119 -8.96 8.98 4.91
C GLY A 119 -9.91 8.38 3.85
N SER A 120 -9.70 8.68 2.57
CA SER A 120 -10.44 8.18 1.41
C SER A 120 -9.64 7.25 0.49
N LEU A 121 -8.37 6.99 0.80
CA LEU A 121 -7.46 6.18 -0.01
C LEU A 121 -7.95 4.73 -0.08
N ARG A 122 -8.18 4.22 -1.30
CA ARG A 122 -8.44 2.80 -1.53
C ARG A 122 -7.12 2.03 -1.67
N ILE A 123 -6.63 1.51 -0.55
CA ILE A 123 -5.37 0.73 -0.45
C ILE A 123 -5.45 -0.52 -1.32
N THR A 124 -6.61 -1.16 -1.34
CA THR A 124 -6.92 -2.40 -2.07
C THR A 124 -6.93 -2.22 -3.59
N MET A 125 -7.03 -0.96 -4.04
CA MET A 125 -7.02 -0.57 -5.46
C MET A 125 -5.67 0.00 -5.89
N LEU A 126 -4.66 0.02 -5.02
CA LEU A 126 -3.33 0.47 -5.41
C LEU A 126 -2.75 -0.47 -6.48
N PRO A 127 -2.21 0.07 -7.59
CA PRO A 127 -1.67 -0.77 -8.64
C PRO A 127 -0.37 -1.42 -8.18
N GLY A 128 -0.02 -2.56 -8.78
CA GLY A 128 1.24 -3.27 -8.51
C GLY A 128 1.21 -4.11 -7.23
N VAL A 129 2.36 -4.15 -6.54
CA VAL A 129 2.58 -4.86 -5.28
C VAL A 129 3.24 -3.87 -4.31
N PRO A 130 2.51 -2.86 -3.81
CA PRO A 130 3.06 -1.86 -2.92
C PRO A 130 3.29 -2.43 -1.52
N GLN A 131 4.21 -1.78 -0.80
CA GLN A 131 4.26 -1.81 0.66
C GLN A 131 3.74 -0.45 1.15
N VAL A 132 2.85 -0.43 2.15
CA VAL A 132 2.34 0.83 2.69
C VAL A 132 2.88 1.02 4.10
N TRP A 133 3.74 2.02 4.26
CA TRP A 133 4.45 2.33 5.49
C TRP A 133 3.79 3.49 6.21
N ALA A 134 3.65 3.38 7.53
CA ALA A 134 3.19 4.46 8.39
C ALA A 134 3.68 4.23 9.83
N HIS A 135 4.28 5.25 10.45
CA HIS A 135 4.86 5.14 11.80
C HIS A 135 5.81 3.94 11.92
N ASP A 136 5.49 3.02 12.83
CA ASP A 136 6.20 1.80 13.18
C ASP A 136 5.60 0.55 12.52
N ARG A 137 4.86 0.73 11.42
CA ARG A 137 4.05 -0.32 10.80
C ARG A 137 4.22 -0.37 9.30
N VAL A 138 4.02 -1.56 8.76
CA VAL A 138 3.92 -1.78 7.33
C VAL A 138 2.78 -2.73 7.00
N LEU A 139 2.01 -2.37 5.97
CA LEU A 139 1.07 -3.25 5.29
C LEU A 139 1.71 -3.79 4.02
N LEU A 140 1.70 -5.12 3.90
CA LEU A 140 2.23 -5.87 2.78
C LEU A 140 1.09 -6.58 2.06
N TYR A 141 1.01 -6.38 0.74
CA TYR A 141 0.02 -7.07 -0.09
C TYR A 141 0.33 -8.57 -0.17
N ASP A 142 -0.66 -9.41 0.11
CA ASP A 142 -0.56 -10.88 0.09
C ASP A 142 -1.75 -11.51 -0.69
N GLY A 143 -2.28 -10.79 -1.68
CA GLY A 143 -3.21 -11.32 -2.67
C GLY A 143 -4.70 -11.33 -2.30
N GLY A 144 -5.16 -10.52 -1.34
CA GLY A 144 -6.59 -10.45 -0.97
C GLY A 144 -7.26 -9.09 -1.18
N GLU A 145 -8.57 -9.08 -0.97
CA GLU A 145 -9.43 -7.93 -1.25
C GLU A 145 -9.39 -6.87 -0.15
N GLY A 146 -9.33 -7.22 1.14
CA GLY A 146 -9.27 -6.29 2.28
C GLY A 146 -10.44 -5.30 2.42
N ASP A 147 -10.60 -4.71 3.61
CA ASP A 147 -11.45 -3.52 3.79
C ASP A 147 -10.57 -2.26 3.90
N ASP A 148 -10.73 -1.31 2.98
CA ASP A 148 -9.86 -0.12 2.95
C ASP A 148 -9.94 0.72 4.24
N GLY A 149 -11.13 0.81 4.86
CA GLY A 149 -11.31 1.55 6.11
C GLY A 149 -10.49 0.95 7.24
N GLN A 150 -10.55 -0.37 7.33
CA GLN A 150 -9.81 -1.15 8.30
C GLN A 150 -8.30 -1.12 8.04
N LEU A 151 -7.86 -1.27 6.78
CA LEU A 151 -6.43 -1.19 6.42
C LEU A 151 -5.85 0.19 6.75
N ARG A 152 -6.60 1.28 6.50
CA ARG A 152 -6.19 2.62 6.93
C ARG A 152 -6.14 2.75 8.45
N ALA A 153 -7.12 2.18 9.16
CA ALA A 153 -7.20 2.23 10.61
C ALA A 153 -6.03 1.51 11.28
N VAL A 154 -5.58 0.36 10.75
CA VAL A 154 -4.43 -0.36 11.31
C VAL A 154 -3.09 0.33 11.05
N LEU A 155 -2.98 1.13 9.98
CA LEU A 155 -1.77 1.92 9.71
C LEU A 155 -1.61 3.12 10.66
N THR A 156 -2.71 3.81 10.99
CA THR A 156 -2.65 5.16 11.59
C THR A 156 -3.37 5.28 12.93
N GLY A 157 -4.20 4.31 13.28
CA GLY A 157 -5.00 4.31 14.51
C GLY A 157 -4.39 3.48 15.64
N SER A 158 -5.19 3.28 16.69
CA SER A 158 -4.87 2.33 17.76
C SER A 158 -5.13 0.89 17.28
N LEU A 159 -4.12 0.01 17.32
CA LEU A 159 -4.26 -1.36 16.84
C LEU A 159 -5.37 -2.15 17.56
N PRO A 160 -5.48 -2.15 18.90
CA PRO A 160 -6.58 -2.83 19.58
C PRO A 160 -7.97 -2.38 19.11
N ALA A 161 -8.13 -1.08 18.82
CA ALA A 161 -9.40 -0.56 18.31
C ALA A 161 -9.62 -0.91 16.83
N ALA A 162 -8.58 -0.77 16.00
CA ALA A 162 -8.64 -1.05 14.57
C ALA A 162 -8.85 -2.53 14.23
N LEU A 163 -8.45 -3.43 15.15
CA LEU A 163 -8.58 -4.88 14.99
C LEU A 163 -9.79 -5.46 15.75
N LEU A 164 -10.58 -4.63 16.44
CA LEU A 164 -11.74 -5.10 17.19
C LEU A 164 -12.81 -5.65 16.24
N GLY A 165 -13.16 -6.93 16.41
CA GLY A 165 -14.16 -7.61 15.58
C GLY A 165 -13.66 -8.01 14.19
N VAL A 166 -12.38 -7.78 13.90
CA VAL A 166 -11.72 -8.17 12.66
C VAL A 166 -11.26 -9.62 12.74
N SER A 167 -11.54 -10.41 11.70
CA SER A 167 -10.93 -11.73 11.57
C SER A 167 -9.45 -11.58 11.25
N THR A 168 -8.59 -11.99 12.19
CA THR A 168 -7.15 -11.95 12.01
C THR A 168 -6.54 -13.32 12.27
N ALA A 169 -5.49 -13.63 11.52
CA ALA A 169 -4.65 -14.78 11.80
C ALA A 169 -3.26 -14.30 12.20
N ARG A 170 -2.78 -14.69 13.38
CA ARG A 170 -1.39 -14.42 13.75
C ARG A 170 -0.45 -15.20 12.84
N VAL A 171 0.63 -14.55 12.45
CA VAL A 171 1.69 -15.12 11.63
C VAL A 171 3.02 -14.66 12.20
N ASP A 172 4.09 -15.39 11.92
CA ASP A 172 5.42 -14.96 12.31
C ASP A 172 5.82 -13.73 11.47
N PRO A 173 6.37 -12.67 12.09
CA PRO A 173 6.92 -11.54 11.35
C PRO A 173 8.06 -12.04 10.46
N ARG A 174 8.25 -11.39 9.32
CA ARG A 174 9.33 -11.74 8.39
C ARG A 174 10.08 -10.48 8.01
N PRO A 175 11.42 -10.56 7.84
CA PRO A 175 12.21 -9.41 7.41
C PRO A 175 11.59 -8.77 6.16
N VAL A 176 11.19 -7.50 6.30
CA VAL A 176 10.59 -6.74 5.21
C VAL A 176 11.70 -6.13 4.39
N VAL A 177 11.81 -6.57 3.14
CA VAL A 177 12.87 -6.16 2.22
C VAL A 177 12.45 -4.88 1.50
N MET A 178 13.35 -3.90 1.48
CA MET A 178 13.27 -2.70 0.64
C MET A 178 14.62 -2.54 -0.06
N SER A 179 14.66 -2.79 -1.37
CA SER A 179 15.89 -2.97 -2.15
C SER A 179 16.84 -4.02 -1.54
N ASN A 180 17.88 -3.57 -0.83
CA ASN A 180 18.93 -4.39 -0.23
C ASN A 180 19.01 -4.22 1.30
N ILE A 181 18.03 -3.54 1.90
CA ILE A 181 17.89 -3.50 3.35
C ILE A 181 16.71 -4.35 3.79
N THR A 182 16.84 -4.90 4.99
CA THR A 182 15.78 -5.61 5.70
C THR A 182 15.43 -4.87 6.96
N ARG A 183 14.14 -4.82 7.28
CA ARG A 183 13.65 -4.40 8.59
C ARG A 183 12.87 -5.54 9.22
N ASP A 184 13.24 -5.88 10.43
CA ASP A 184 12.52 -6.85 11.25
C ASP A 184 11.44 -6.13 12.06
N PHE A 185 10.34 -6.83 12.30
CA PHE A 185 9.24 -6.36 13.13
C PHE A 185 8.98 -7.35 14.25
N ALA A 186 8.56 -6.84 15.41
CA ALA A 186 8.26 -7.68 16.57
C ALA A 186 6.96 -8.49 16.41
N ASN A 187 5.99 -7.99 15.65
CA ASN A 187 4.66 -8.55 15.57
C ASN A 187 4.14 -8.63 14.13
N ALA A 188 3.31 -9.62 13.83
CA ALA A 188 2.59 -9.69 12.57
C ALA A 188 1.21 -10.36 12.67
N VAL A 189 0.28 -9.88 11.84
CA VAL A 189 -1.04 -10.50 11.64
C VAL A 189 -1.43 -10.45 10.16
N LYS A 190 -2.19 -11.45 9.72
CA LYS A 190 -2.85 -11.49 8.42
C LYS A 190 -4.29 -11.00 8.55
N ILE A 191 -4.69 -10.13 7.63
CA ILE A 191 -5.98 -9.44 7.54
C ILE A 191 -6.43 -9.54 6.09
N ASP A 192 -7.36 -10.43 5.76
CA ASP A 192 -8.01 -10.51 4.43
C ASP A 192 -7.05 -10.42 3.22
N GLY A 193 -5.94 -11.17 3.29
CA GLY A 193 -4.90 -11.21 2.25
C GLY A 193 -3.99 -9.98 2.21
N TRP A 194 -3.92 -9.26 3.32
CA TRP A 194 -2.85 -8.34 3.67
C TRP A 194 -2.11 -8.85 4.90
N LYS A 195 -0.82 -8.55 5.00
CA LYS A 195 -0.03 -8.80 6.21
C LYS A 195 0.37 -7.47 6.82
N LEU A 196 -0.03 -7.27 8.07
CA LEU A 196 0.39 -6.13 8.89
C LEU A 196 1.56 -6.59 9.76
N GLU A 197 2.67 -5.86 9.70
CA GLU A 197 3.80 -6.02 10.63
C GLU A 197 4.07 -4.72 11.37
N TRP A 198 4.40 -4.79 12.66
CA TRP A 198 4.65 -3.61 13.48
C TRP A 198 5.59 -3.86 14.67
N ASP A 199 6.23 -2.78 15.11
CA ASP A 199 7.01 -2.73 16.34
C ASP A 199 6.15 -2.26 17.53
N GLY A 200 6.53 -2.62 18.75
CA GLY A 200 5.83 -2.23 19.97
C GLY A 200 5.01 -3.35 20.60
N ASP A 201 3.98 -2.98 21.37
CA ASP A 201 3.25 -3.91 22.21
C ASP A 201 2.48 -4.95 21.40
N ALA A 202 2.60 -6.21 21.84
CA ALA A 202 1.80 -7.30 21.32
C ALA A 202 0.31 -7.12 21.69
N LEU A 203 -0.59 -7.60 20.85
CA LEU A 203 -2.03 -7.53 21.12
C LEU A 203 -2.39 -8.33 22.39
N PRO A 204 -3.34 -7.86 23.22
CA PRO A 204 -3.81 -8.59 24.39
C PRO A 204 -4.21 -10.04 24.04
N GLY A 205 -3.76 -11.00 24.86
CA GLY A 205 -3.95 -12.42 24.59
C GLY A 205 -3.02 -12.99 23.50
N SER A 206 -1.93 -12.28 23.18
CA SER A 206 -0.82 -12.85 22.42
C SER A 206 0.11 -13.63 23.34
N PRO A 207 0.41 -14.91 23.05
CA PRO A 207 1.61 -15.50 23.61
C PRO A 207 2.75 -14.56 23.25
N ALA A 208 3.51 -14.09 24.25
CA ALA A 208 4.76 -13.42 23.97
C ALA A 208 5.58 -14.37 23.09
N LEU A 209 6.04 -13.88 21.93
CA LEU A 209 7.10 -14.58 21.21
C LEU A 209 8.25 -14.68 22.20
N GLN A 210 8.46 -15.88 22.74
CA GLN A 210 9.59 -16.13 23.61
C GLN A 210 10.82 -15.95 22.72
N ASP A 211 11.57 -14.89 23.02
CA ASP A 211 12.88 -14.60 22.46
C ASP A 211 13.68 -15.91 22.47
N SER A 212 13.77 -16.55 21.32
CA SER A 212 14.54 -17.76 21.14
C SER A 212 16.00 -17.33 21.03
N GLY A 213 16.51 -16.85 22.17
CA GLY A 213 17.92 -16.63 22.42
C GLY A 213 18.63 -17.98 22.44
N ASP A 214 18.78 -18.58 21.27
CA ASP A 214 19.72 -19.67 21.03
C ASP A 214 20.96 -19.09 20.36
N THR A 215 21.75 -18.36 21.16
CA THR A 215 23.18 -18.22 20.91
C THR A 215 23.85 -19.52 21.34
N THR A 216 23.91 -20.49 20.43
CA THR A 216 24.87 -21.59 20.53
C THR A 216 25.96 -21.39 19.49
N ASP A 217 27.12 -20.93 19.96
CA ASP A 217 28.40 -21.00 19.27
C ASP A 217 28.69 -22.46 18.84
N ALA A 218 28.91 -22.69 17.55
CA ALA A 218 29.61 -23.88 17.08
C ALA A 218 30.39 -23.56 15.80
N ALA A 219 31.68 -23.31 15.97
CA ALA A 219 32.69 -23.35 14.93
C ALA A 219 32.70 -24.75 14.27
N GLY A 220 32.64 -24.78 12.93
CA GLY A 220 32.66 -26.01 12.15
C GLY A 220 32.96 -25.76 10.69
N SER A 221 34.25 -25.66 10.37
CA SER A 221 34.82 -25.64 9.02
C SER A 221 34.53 -26.95 8.27
N ALA A 222 33.92 -26.89 7.09
CA ALA A 222 34.14 -27.84 5.99
C ALA A 222 33.64 -27.29 4.63
N ASP A 223 34.61 -26.98 3.77
CA ASP A 223 34.76 -27.30 2.33
C ASP A 223 33.51 -27.43 1.41
N PRO A 224 33.40 -26.65 0.30
CA PRO A 224 32.41 -26.87 -0.74
C PRO A 224 33.03 -27.53 -1.99
N THR A 225 32.70 -28.80 -2.22
CA THR A 225 32.89 -29.46 -3.52
C THR A 225 31.54 -29.95 -4.07
N ALA A 226 31.19 -29.46 -5.27
CA ALA A 226 30.20 -29.97 -6.23
C ALA A 226 28.71 -29.91 -5.78
N THR A 227 27.69 -29.74 -6.63
CA THR A 227 27.55 -30.10 -8.06
C THR A 227 26.39 -29.30 -8.65
N ASP A 228 26.54 -28.83 -9.88
CA ASP A 228 25.47 -28.25 -10.70
C ASP A 228 24.34 -29.26 -10.95
N ASN A 229 23.09 -28.85 -10.69
CA ASN A 229 21.90 -29.53 -11.19
C ASN A 229 20.96 -28.50 -11.83
N ALA A 230 21.02 -28.43 -13.15
CA ALA A 230 20.10 -27.67 -13.99
C ALA A 230 18.71 -28.33 -13.97
N GLY A 231 17.80 -27.76 -13.18
CA GLY A 231 16.38 -28.07 -13.22
C GLY A 231 15.71 -27.39 -14.41
N THR A 232 15.21 -28.19 -15.34
CA THR A 232 14.39 -27.74 -16.48
C THR A 232 12.99 -27.36 -15.99
N ILE A 233 12.57 -26.11 -16.26
CA ILE A 233 11.23 -25.60 -15.97
C ILE A 233 10.30 -25.99 -17.12
N PRO A 234 9.16 -26.67 -16.88
CA PRO A 234 8.17 -26.94 -17.91
C PRO A 234 7.38 -25.67 -18.28
N PRO A 235 6.99 -25.49 -19.56
CA PRO A 235 6.22 -24.32 -20.00
C PRO A 235 4.81 -24.32 -19.40
N GLY A 236 4.49 -23.23 -18.68
CA GLY A 236 3.16 -22.97 -18.15
C GLY A 236 2.13 -22.72 -19.26
N LYS A 237 1.00 -23.43 -19.18
CA LYS A 237 -0.15 -23.26 -20.07
C LYS A 237 -0.83 -21.92 -19.79
N GLY A 238 -0.89 -21.06 -20.80
CA GLY A 238 -1.59 -19.77 -20.74
C GLY A 238 -3.10 -19.93 -20.61
N SER A 239 -3.68 -19.24 -19.62
CA SER A 239 -5.12 -19.09 -19.39
C SER A 239 -5.69 -17.96 -20.25
N ALA A 240 -5.75 -18.18 -21.57
CA ALA A 240 -6.53 -17.35 -22.49
C ALA A 240 -8.01 -17.77 -22.43
N GLY A 241 -8.75 -17.31 -21.40
CA GLY A 241 -10.14 -17.75 -21.24
C GLY A 241 -11.10 -16.81 -20.51
N LEU A 242 -10.65 -15.68 -19.94
CA LEU A 242 -11.52 -14.86 -19.09
C LEU A 242 -11.94 -13.49 -19.66
N ILE A 243 -11.26 -12.99 -20.70
CA ILE A 243 -11.49 -11.59 -21.17
C ILE A 243 -12.71 -11.47 -22.09
N ALA A 244 -13.14 -12.55 -22.74
CA ALA A 244 -14.29 -12.50 -23.66
C ALA A 244 -15.65 -12.38 -22.95
N GLY A 245 -15.79 -12.89 -21.72
CA GLY A 245 -17.06 -12.88 -20.99
C GLY A 245 -17.49 -11.50 -20.48
N ILE A 246 -16.53 -10.67 -20.07
CA ILE A 246 -16.81 -9.36 -19.47
C ILE A 246 -17.34 -8.37 -20.52
N ILE A 247 -16.83 -8.43 -21.76
CA ILE A 247 -17.24 -7.52 -22.84
C ILE A 247 -18.70 -7.75 -23.24
N VAL A 248 -19.17 -9.00 -23.25
CA VAL A 248 -20.57 -9.31 -23.60
C VAL A 248 -21.55 -8.79 -22.54
N LEU A 249 -21.19 -8.88 -21.26
CA LEU A 249 -22.05 -8.40 -20.17
C LEU A 249 -22.22 -6.87 -20.21
N VAL A 250 -21.14 -6.13 -20.46
CA VAL A 250 -21.18 -4.66 -20.57
C VAL A 250 -22.07 -4.21 -21.72
N LEU A 251 -22.00 -4.87 -22.88
CA LEU A 251 -22.83 -4.52 -24.04
C LEU A 251 -24.33 -4.75 -23.78
N VAL A 252 -24.70 -5.81 -23.07
CA VAL A 252 -26.11 -6.10 -22.72
C VAL A 252 -26.67 -5.05 -21.75
N VAL A 253 -25.88 -4.62 -20.76
CA VAL A 253 -26.30 -3.60 -19.79
C VAL A 253 -26.48 -2.23 -20.46
N VAL A 254 -25.55 -1.83 -21.34
CA VAL A 254 -25.65 -0.55 -22.07
C VAL A 254 -26.85 -0.54 -23.00
N ALA A 255 -27.11 -1.63 -23.73
CA ALA A 255 -28.28 -1.74 -24.60
C ALA A 255 -29.60 -1.68 -23.81
N GLY A 256 -29.68 -2.36 -22.66
CA GLY A 256 -30.85 -2.29 -21.77
C GLY A 256 -31.12 -0.88 -21.25
N PHE A 257 -30.07 -0.15 -20.87
CA PHE A 257 -30.20 1.22 -20.37
C PHE A 257 -30.69 2.19 -21.45
N MET A 258 -30.23 2.06 -22.70
CA MET A 258 -30.71 2.90 -23.81
C MET A 258 -32.20 2.68 -24.11
N VAL A 259 -32.68 1.44 -24.07
CA VAL A 259 -34.11 1.13 -24.28
C VAL A 259 -34.98 1.76 -23.19
N LEU A 260 -34.51 1.76 -21.94
CA LEU A 260 -35.19 2.40 -20.81
C LEU A 260 -35.29 3.93 -20.95
N GLN A 261 -34.24 4.58 -21.45
CA GLN A 261 -34.24 6.03 -21.67
C GLN A 261 -35.18 6.43 -22.82
N MET A 262 -35.27 5.64 -23.89
CA MET A 262 -36.19 5.91 -25.00
C MET A 262 -37.67 5.78 -24.61
N LYS A 263 -38.00 5.00 -23.57
CA LYS A 263 -39.39 4.82 -23.13
C LYS A 263 -39.90 5.97 -22.25
N LYS A 264 -39.02 6.73 -21.60
CA LYS A 264 -39.38 7.87 -20.74
C LYS A 264 -39.64 9.18 -21.49
N GLY A 265 -39.36 9.25 -22.79
CA GLY A 265 -39.55 10.47 -23.61
C GLY A 265 -40.88 10.55 -24.36
N LYS A 266 -41.87 9.71 -24.04
CA LYS A 266 -43.15 9.62 -24.77
C LYS A 266 -44.40 9.84 -23.91
N GLU A 267 -44.24 10.29 -22.66
CA GLU A 267 -45.36 10.71 -21.79
C GLU A 267 -45.36 12.23 -21.61
#